data_AF-A0A964GZS9-F1
#
_entry.id   AF-A0A964GZS9-F1
#
_cell.length_a   1.000
_cell.length_b   1.000
_cell.length_c   1.000
_cell.angle_alpha   90.00
_cell.angle_beta   90.00
_cell.angle_gamma   90.00
#
_symmetry.space_group_name_H-M   'P 1'
#
loop_
_entity.id
_entity.type
_entity.pdbx_description
1 polymer ?
#
loop_
_entity_poly.entity_id
_entity_poly.type
_entity_poly.pdbx_seq_one_letter_code
_entity_poly.pdbx_strand_id
1 'polypeptide(L)' 'AYGVVGRLFPHLPESRLTQAMTEVIGQLDVLVARGEAVAGLDGGVMVHRATG' A
#
# COMPACT_ATOMS: atom_id res chain seq x y z
N ALA A 1 0.80 5.84 10.27
CA ALA A 1 0.53 4.85 9.21
C ALA A 1 -0.03 5.48 7.93
N TYR A 2 -0.99 6.40 7.98
CA TYR A 2 -1.66 6.96 6.77
C TYR A 2 -0.86 7.96 5.92
N GLY A 3 0.36 8.35 6.33
CA GLY A 3 1.11 9.42 5.64
C GLY A 3 1.47 9.14 4.17
N VAL A 4 1.60 7.87 3.78
CA VAL A 4 1.80 7.50 2.36
C VAL A 4 0.51 7.71 1.55
N VAL A 5 -0.63 7.23 2.06
CA VAL A 5 -1.93 7.37 1.41
C VAL A 5 -2.34 8.84 1.29
N GLY A 6 -2.12 9.65 2.33
CA GLY A 6 -2.39 11.09 2.25
C GLY A 6 -1.55 11.82 1.20
N ARG A 7 -0.32 11.36 0.93
CA ARG A 7 0.52 11.90 -0.16
C ARG A 7 0.08 11.44 -1.55
N LEU A 8 -0.37 10.19 -1.68
CA LEU A 8 -0.90 9.64 -2.93
C LEU A 8 -2.26 10.25 -3.30
N PHE A 9 -3.08 10.56 -2.30
CA PHE A 9 -4.43 11.10 -2.47
C PHE A 9 -4.62 12.39 -1.65
N PRO A 10 -3.96 13.50 -2.03
CA PRO A 10 -3.90 14.74 -1.23
C PRO A 10 -5.25 15.46 -1.08
N HIS A 11 -6.24 15.14 -1.91
CA HIS A 11 -7.58 15.72 -1.85
C HIS A 11 -8.60 14.77 -1.22
N LEU A 12 -8.16 13.63 -0.70
CA LEU A 12 -9.04 12.67 -0.07
C LEU A 12 -9.45 13.16 1.33
N PRO A 13 -10.75 13.20 1.66
CA PRO A 13 -11.20 13.52 3.02
C PRO A 13 -10.58 12.57 4.04
N GLU A 14 -10.27 13.06 5.24
CA GLU A 14 -9.65 12.24 6.29
C GLU A 14 -10.48 10.99 6.63
N SER A 15 -11.82 11.11 6.59
CA SER A 15 -12.76 10.01 6.82
C SER A 15 -12.62 8.86 5.82
N ARG A 16 -11.95 9.08 4.69
CA ARG A 16 -11.74 8.08 3.62
C ARG A 16 -10.32 7.51 3.62
N LEU A 17 -9.39 8.02 4.45
CA LEU A 17 -8.00 7.55 4.50
C LEU A 17 -7.89 6.06 4.84
N THR A 18 -8.73 5.55 5.75
CA THR A 18 -8.78 4.13 6.08
C THR A 18 -9.20 3.28 4.88
N GLN A 19 -10.24 3.70 4.16
CA GLN A 19 -10.68 2.99 2.97
C GLN A 19 -9.60 2.97 1.89
N ALA A 20 -8.98 4.13 1.61
CA ALA A 20 -7.91 4.21 0.62
C ALA A 20 -6.68 3.38 1.02
N MET A 21 -6.37 3.28 2.32
CA MET A 21 -5.33 2.38 2.81
C MET A 21 -5.66 0.91 2.52
N THR A 22 -6.88 0.47 2.80
CA THR A 22 -7.33 -0.89 2.49
C THR A 22 -7.25 -1.17 0.99
N GLU A 23 -7.67 -0.23 0.15
CA GLU A 23 -7.58 -0.36 -1.31
C GLU A 23 -6.13 -0.45 -1.79
N VAL A 24 -5.23 0.38 -1.27
CA VAL A 24 -3.79 0.34 -1.59
C VAL A 24 -3.19 -1.00 -1.20
N ILE A 25 -3.49 -1.52 0.00
CA ILE A 25 -3.01 -2.84 0.44
C ILE A 25 -3.48 -3.93 -0.52
N GLY A 26 -4.77 -3.94 -0.89
CA GLY A 26 -5.31 -4.91 -1.83
C GLY A 26 -4.66 -4.85 -3.21
N GLN A 27 -4.32 -3.66 -3.71
CA GLN A 27 -3.58 -3.54 -4.98
C GLN A 27 -2.15 -4.07 -4.88
N LEU A 28 -1.47 -3.86 -3.74
CA LEU A 28 -0.14 -4.41 -3.51
C LEU A 28 -0.17 -5.95 -3.47
N ASP A 29 -1.18 -6.54 -2.83
CA ASP A 29 -1.38 -8.00 -2.81
C ASP A 29 -1.60 -8.56 -4.22
N VAL A 30 -2.34 -7.85 -5.08
CA VAL A 30 -2.53 -8.23 -6.49
C VAL A 30 -1.20 -8.23 -7.25
N LEU A 31 -0.34 -7.23 -7.04
CA LEU A 31 0.99 -7.19 -7.68
C LEU A 31 1.86 -8.37 -7.24
N VAL A 32 1.80 -8.74 -5.96
CA VAL A 32 2.50 -9.93 -5.43
C VAL A 32 1.95 -11.21 -6.07
N ALA A 33 0.62 -11.35 -6.15
CA ALA A 33 -0.02 -12.52 -6.75
C ALA A 33 0.33 -12.68 -8.24
N ARG A 34 0.62 -11.58 -8.96
CA ARG A 34 1.07 -11.59 -10.35
C ARG A 34 2.57 -11.82 -10.52
N GLY A 35 3.33 -11.86 -9.43
CA GLY A 35 4.80 -11.95 -9.48
C GLY A 35 5.49 -10.64 -9.89
N GLU A 36 4.76 -9.52 -9.93
CA GLU A 36 5.26 -8.17 -10.26
C GLU A 36 5.87 -7.46 -9.03
N ALA A 37 5.66 -8.01 -7.83
CA ALA A 37 6.26 -7.54 -6.60
C ALA A 37 6.53 -8.68 -5.62
N VAL A 38 7.40 -8.42 -4.65
CA VAL A 38 7.63 -9.28 -3.49
C VAL A 38 7.27 -8.54 -2.21
N ALA A 39 6.59 -9.23 -1.29
CA ALA A 39 6.29 -8.73 0.04
C ALA A 39 7.28 -9.31 1.06
N GLY A 40 7.67 -8.49 2.04
CA GLY A 40 8.53 -8.91 3.15
C GLY A 40 8.31 -8.06 4.39
N LEU A 41 8.82 -8.52 5.53
CA LEU A 41 8.81 -7.74 6.77
C LEU A 41 10.15 -7.02 6.94
N ASP A 42 10.08 -5.72 7.23
CA ASP A 42 11.23 -4.89 7.59
C ASP A 42 10.89 -4.12 8.86
N GLY A 43 11.58 -4.42 9.97
CA GLY A 43 11.31 -3.80 11.27
C GLY A 43 9.88 -3.99 11.77
N GLY A 44 9.21 -5.10 11.40
CA GLY A 44 7.81 -5.37 11.75
C GLY A 44 6.78 -4.67 10.84
N VAL A 45 7.23 -3.96 9.81
CA VAL A 45 6.37 -3.32 8.81
C VAL A 45 6.38 -4.16 7.53
N MET A 46 5.21 -4.38 6.94
CA MET A 46 5.11 -5.03 5.63
C MET A 46 5.56 -4.06 4.53
N VAL A 47 6.57 -4.47 3.77
CA VAL A 47 7.17 -3.72 2.67
C VAL A 47 7.02 -4.51 1.38
N HIS A 48 6.62 -3.83 0.31
CA HIS A 48 6.51 -4.39 -1.03
C HIS A 48 7.60 -3.80 -1.92
N ARG A 49 8.29 -4.64 -2.70
CA ARG A 49 9.31 -4.23 -3.67
C ARG A 49 8.96 -4.78 -5.06
N ALA A 50 8.98 -3.94 -6.09
CA ALA A 50 8.74 -4.38 -7.46
C ALA A 50 9.83 -5.37 -7.92
N THR A 51 9.44 -6.36 -8.71
CA THR A 51 10.38 -7.19 -9.47
C THR A 51 10.72 -6.42 -10.75
N GLY A 52 12.01 -6.06 -10.89
CA GLY A 52 12.51 -5.35 -12.07
C GLY A 52 12.67 -6.26 -13.28
#